data_AF-S9QPY5-F1
#
_entry.id   AF-S9QPY5-F1
#
_cell.length_a   1.000
_cell.length_b   1.000
_cell.length_c   1.000
_cell.angle_alpha   90.00
_cell.angle_beta   90.00
_cell.angle_gamma   90.00
#
_symmetry.space_group_name_H-M   'P 1'
#
loop_
_entity.id
_entity.type
_entity.pdbx_description
1 polymer ?
#
loop_
_entity_poly.entity_id
_entity_poly.type
_entity_poly.pdbx_seq_one_letter_code
_entity_poly.pdbx_strand_id
1 'polypeptide(L)'
;MAKALHFIQHIGRANDFWEYARVFNTEEAWPKPLRSFASREEALAWLQTQPTLPYEVVLEVAGTLHNVGRMPKGDWVLIRFPSLKELESEE
;
A
#
# COMPACT_ATOMS: atom_id res chain seq x y z
N MET A 1 -8.02 -14.43 -4.62
CA MET A 1 -7.47 -14.89 -3.32
C MET A 1 -6.71 -16.22 -3.35
N ALA A 2 -7.25 -17.33 -3.89
CA ALA A 2 -6.65 -18.66 -3.73
C ALA A 2 -5.15 -18.79 -4.11
N LYS A 3 -4.70 -18.13 -5.19
CA LYS A 3 -3.28 -18.18 -5.62
C LYS A 3 -2.33 -17.43 -4.67
N ALA A 4 -2.76 -16.31 -4.10
CA ALA A 4 -1.93 -15.52 -3.19
C ALA A 4 -1.73 -16.25 -1.85
N LEU A 5 -2.80 -16.82 -1.30
CA LEU A 5 -2.73 -17.62 -0.08
C LEU A 5 -1.85 -18.87 -0.29
N HIS A 6 -2.00 -19.55 -1.41
CA HIS A 6 -1.15 -20.69 -1.76
C HIS A 6 0.33 -20.28 -1.88
N PHE A 7 0.65 -19.12 -2.47
CA PHE A 7 2.01 -18.61 -2.54
C PHE A 7 2.58 -18.31 -1.14
N ILE A 8 1.81 -17.64 -0.27
CA ILE A 8 2.22 -17.33 1.10
C ILE A 8 2.50 -18.61 1.91
N GLN A 9 1.64 -19.62 1.75
CA GLN A 9 1.85 -20.94 2.35
C GLN A 9 3.12 -21.60 1.82
N HIS A 10 3.35 -21.55 0.50
CA HIS A 10 4.54 -22.13 -0.13
C HIS A 10 5.84 -21.50 0.35
N ILE A 11 5.88 -20.19 0.60
CA ILE A 11 7.06 -19.50 1.14
C ILE A 11 7.19 -19.61 2.67
N GLY A 12 6.32 -20.39 3.33
CA GLY A 12 6.36 -20.60 4.79
C GLY A 12 5.89 -19.42 5.64
N ARG A 13 5.25 -18.40 5.05
CA ARG A 13 4.83 -17.16 5.74
C ARG A 13 3.34 -17.12 6.10
N ALA A 14 2.70 -18.28 6.20
CA ALA A 14 1.29 -18.38 6.54
C ALA A 14 0.97 -17.79 7.93
N ASN A 15 1.86 -17.95 8.90
CA ASN A 15 1.67 -17.37 10.23
C ASN A 15 1.70 -15.83 10.20
N ASP A 16 2.63 -15.23 9.46
CA ASP A 16 2.69 -13.78 9.27
C ASP A 16 1.38 -13.22 8.70
N PHE A 17 0.78 -13.94 7.74
CA PHE A 17 -0.52 -13.58 7.19
C PHE A 17 -1.63 -13.65 8.24
N TRP A 18 -1.67 -14.69 9.07
CA TRP A 18 -2.67 -14.81 10.13
C TRP A 18 -2.52 -13.75 11.23
N GLU A 19 -1.29 -13.40 11.60
CA GLU A 19 -1.04 -12.29 12.53
C GLU A 19 -1.50 -10.96 11.93
N TYR A 20 -1.21 -10.71 10.65
CA TYR A 20 -1.71 -9.54 9.94
C TYR A 20 -3.25 -9.52 9.85
N ALA A 21 -3.89 -10.65 9.55
CA ALA A 21 -5.33 -10.77 9.42
C ALA A 21 -6.08 -10.39 10.71
N ARG A 22 -5.49 -10.66 11.89
CA ARG A 22 -6.09 -10.28 13.18
C ARG A 22 -6.21 -8.78 13.38
N VAL A 23 -5.35 -8.00 12.74
CA VAL A 23 -5.29 -6.55 12.89
C VAL A 23 -5.72 -5.81 11.63
N PHE A 24 -6.10 -6.51 10.56
CA PHE A 24 -6.35 -5.94 9.23
C PHE A 24 -7.32 -4.74 9.21
N ASN A 25 -8.36 -4.78 10.05
CA ASN A 25 -9.36 -3.71 10.16
C ASN A 25 -9.12 -2.74 11.32
N THR A 26 -7.95 -2.76 11.96
CA THR A 26 -7.61 -1.80 13.02
C THR A 26 -6.83 -0.61 12.46
N GLU A 27 -7.07 0.58 13.01
CA GLU A 27 -6.28 1.79 12.67
C GLU A 27 -4.78 1.60 12.92
N GLU A 28 -4.43 0.72 13.87
CA GLU A 28 -3.06 0.42 14.24
C GLU A 28 -2.29 -0.30 13.13
N ALA A 29 -2.96 -1.16 12.38
CA ALA A 29 -2.41 -1.84 11.21
C ALA A 29 -2.59 -1.06 9.91
N TRP A 30 -3.34 0.03 9.96
CA TRP A 30 -3.57 0.87 8.79
C TRP A 30 -2.25 1.55 8.36
N PRO A 31 -1.94 1.60 7.05
CA PRO A 31 -0.67 2.13 6.61
C PRO A 31 -0.52 3.60 6.99
N LYS A 32 0.62 3.92 7.60
CA LYS A 32 0.97 5.29 7.94
C LYS A 32 1.68 5.94 6.75
N PRO A 33 1.22 7.11 6.26
CA PRO A 33 1.87 7.76 5.15
C PRO A 33 3.29 8.16 5.55
N LEU A 34 4.26 7.86 4.70
CA LEU A 34 5.63 8.34 4.84
C LEU A 34 5.69 9.87 4.72
N ARG A 35 4.85 10.42 3.85
CA ARG A 35 4.74 11.85 3.57
C ARG A 35 3.37 12.18 2.97
N SER A 36 2.92 13.39 3.23
CA SER A 36 1.69 13.95 2.68
C SER A 36 1.98 15.03 1.64
N PHE A 37 1.19 15.07 0.57
CA PHE A 37 1.27 16.02 -0.53
C PHE A 37 -0.10 16.65 -0.81
N ALA A 38 -0.10 17.89 -1.26
CA ALA A 38 -1.34 18.59 -1.60
C ALA A 38 -1.90 18.12 -2.95
N SER A 39 -1.03 17.68 -3.87
CA SER A 39 -1.43 17.22 -5.20
C SER A 39 -0.65 16.00 -5.71
N ARG A 40 -1.21 15.36 -6.73
CA ARG A 40 -0.61 14.20 -7.39
C ARG A 40 0.67 14.56 -8.12
N GLU A 41 0.70 15.73 -8.74
CA GLU A 41 1.86 16.25 -9.47
C GLU A 41 3.03 16.47 -8.52
N GLU A 42 2.77 17.04 -7.34
CA GLU A 42 3.78 17.27 -6.30
C GLU A 42 4.36 15.93 -5.80
N ALA A 43 3.49 14.96 -5.52
CA ALA A 43 3.92 13.63 -5.10
C ALA A 43 4.79 12.94 -6.15
N LEU A 44 4.40 13.00 -7.42
CA LEU A 44 5.17 12.40 -8.53
C LEU A 44 6.51 13.10 -8.75
N ALA A 45 6.55 14.44 -8.66
CA ALA A 45 7.78 15.19 -8.75
C ALA A 45 8.75 14.79 -7.63
N TRP A 46 8.25 14.63 -6.40
CA TRP A 46 9.05 14.12 -5.28
C TRP A 46 9.56 12.71 -5.56
N LEU A 47 8.71 11.79 -6.03
CA LEU A 47 9.09 10.41 -6.34
C LEU A 47 10.23 10.33 -7.39
N GLN A 48 10.24 11.22 -8.38
CA GLN A 48 11.32 11.28 -9.37
C GLN A 48 12.68 11.65 -8.77
N THR A 49 12.70 12.35 -7.64
CA THR A 49 13.94 12.69 -6.93
C THR A 49 14.45 11.59 -6.00
N GLN A 50 13.65 10.53 -5.79
CA GLN A 50 14.03 9.44 -4.89
C GLN A 50 14.87 8.38 -5.62
N PRO A 51 16.11 8.09 -5.16
CA PRO A 51 16.97 7.12 -5.82
C PRO A 51 16.47 5.68 -5.68
N THR A 52 15.93 5.35 -4.49
CA THR A 52 15.32 4.06 -4.18
C THR A 52 14.29 4.27 -3.09
N LEU A 53 13.14 3.62 -3.18
CA LEU A 53 12.14 3.61 -2.12
C LEU A 53 12.11 2.25 -1.44
N PRO A 54 11.85 2.20 -0.12
CA PRO A 54 11.47 0.96 0.54
C PRO A 54 10.30 0.28 -0.19
N TYR A 55 10.22 -1.04 -0.07
CA TYR A 55 8.99 -1.74 -0.44
C TYR A 55 7.85 -1.24 0.47
N GLU A 56 6.63 -1.11 -0.09
CA GLU A 56 5.42 -0.73 0.65
C GLU A 56 5.31 0.74 1.09
N VAL A 57 5.95 1.68 0.38
CA VAL A 57 5.75 3.11 0.67
C VAL A 57 4.30 3.52 0.41
N VAL A 58 3.69 4.11 1.43
CA VAL A 58 2.40 4.79 1.34
C VAL A 58 2.60 6.30 1.40
N LEU A 59 1.95 7.03 0.51
CA LEU A 59 1.89 8.49 0.51
C LEU A 59 0.46 8.94 0.72
N GLU A 60 0.27 10.04 1.43
CA GLU A 60 -1.00 10.74 1.44
C GLU A 60 -0.97 11.81 0.35
N VAL A 61 -1.99 11.83 -0.49
CA VAL A 61 -2.11 12.80 -1.59
C VAL A 61 -3.53 13.34 -1.56
N ALA A 62 -3.66 14.66 -1.36
CA ALA A 62 -4.95 15.34 -1.26
C ALA A 62 -5.92 14.65 -0.27
N GLY A 63 -5.40 14.23 0.89
CA GLY A 63 -6.18 13.56 1.95
C GLY A 63 -6.49 12.07 1.70
N THR A 64 -5.93 11.47 0.64
CA THR A 64 -6.14 10.05 0.31
C THR A 64 -4.83 9.28 0.32
N LEU A 65 -4.82 8.12 0.97
CA LEU A 65 -3.65 7.24 1.00
C LEU A 65 -3.46 6.52 -0.34
N HIS A 66 -2.21 6.39 -0.75
CA HIS A 66 -1.80 5.74 -1.99
C HIS A 66 -0.57 4.86 -1.76
N ASN A 67 -0.63 3.61 -2.20
CA ASN A 67 0.55 2.77 -2.36
C ASN A 67 1.39 3.28 -3.54
N VAL A 68 2.70 3.41 -3.33
CA VAL A 68 3.65 3.73 -4.38
C VAL A 68 4.07 2.44 -5.06
N GLY A 69 3.78 2.34 -6.35
CA GLY A 69 4.25 1.27 -7.22
C GLY A 69 5.19 1.80 -8.29
N ARG A 70 5.88 0.87 -8.95
CA ARG A 70 6.68 1.17 -10.14
C ARG A 70 6.20 0.27 -11.28
N MET A 71 5.82 0.88 -12.39
CA MET A 71 5.47 0.13 -13.60
C MET A 71 6.72 -0.52 -14.21
N PRO A 72 6.59 -1.59 -15.01
CA PRO A 72 7.72 -2.22 -15.68
C PRO A 72 8.56 -1.27 -16.54
N LYS A 73 7.95 -0.19 -17.07
CA LYS A 73 8.63 0.86 -17.84
C LYS A 73 9.42 1.86 -16.98
N GLY A 74 9.38 1.72 -15.66
CA GLY A 74 10.09 2.55 -14.70
C GLY A 74 9.28 3.70 -14.11
N ASP A 75 8.08 3.99 -14.66
CA ASP A 75 7.19 5.05 -14.21
C ASP A 75 6.65 4.80 -12.80
N TRP A 76 6.61 5.85 -11.99
CA TRP A 76 5.98 5.83 -10.69
C TRP A 76 4.45 5.85 -10.82
N VAL A 77 3.79 5.01 -10.04
CA VAL A 77 2.32 4.97 -9.96
C VAL A 77 1.86 5.08 -8.53
N LEU A 78 0.76 5.80 -8.36
CA LEU A 78 0.05 5.95 -7.11
C LEU A 78 -1.24 5.14 -7.21
N ILE A 79 -1.31 4.05 -6.46
CA ILE A 79 -2.45 3.14 -6.40
C ILE A 79 -3.23 3.50 -5.14
N ARG A 80 -4.48 3.96 -5.29
CA ARG A 80 -5.31 4.36 -4.16
C ARG A 80 -5.43 3.22 -3.15
N PHE A 81 -5.17 3.52 -1.90
CA PHE A 81 -5.44 2.62 -0.80
C PHE A 81 -6.95 2.66 -0.52
N PRO A 82 -7.66 1.52 -0.55
CA PRO A 82 -9.08 1.49 -0.20
C PRO A 82 -9.25 1.90 1.26
N SER A 83 -10.31 2.63 1.59
CA SER A 83 -10.64 2.97 2.98
C SER A 83 -11.24 1.76 3.72
N LEU A 84 -11.13 1.74 5.06
CA LEU A 84 -11.76 0.69 5.89
C LEU A 84 -13.24 0.51 5.55
N LYS A 85 -13.97 1.62 5.41
CA LYS A 85 -15.39 1.61 5.04
C LYS A 85 -15.67 0.94 3.69
N GLU A 86 -14.77 1.09 2.71
CA GLU A 86 -14.92 0.44 1.41
C GLU A 86 -14.69 -1.07 1.52
N LEU A 87 -13.69 -1.48 2.31
CA LEU A 87 -13.41 -2.90 2.56
C LEU A 87 -14.55 -3.59 3.33
N GLU A 88 -15.14 -2.92 4.32
CA GLU A 88 -16.29 -3.42 5.09
C GLU A 88 -17.57 -3.54 4.25
N SER A 89 -17.68 -2.78 3.15
CA SER A 89 -18.84 -2.81 2.26
C SER A 89 -18.76 -3.88 1.15
N GLU A 90 -17.62 -4.55 1.04
CA GLU A 90 -17.37 -5.62 0.06
C GLU A 90 -17.52 -7.04 0.67
N GLU A 91 -17.84 -7.15 1.97
CA GLU A 91 -18.28 -8.39 2.64
C GLU A 91 -19.79 -8.60 2.60
#